data_AF-A0A950BP03-F1
#
_entry.id   AF-A0A950BP03-F1
#
_cell.length_a   1.000
_cell.length_b   1.000
_cell.length_c   1.000
_cell.angle_alpha   90.00
_cell.angle_beta   90.00
_cell.angle_gamma   90.00
#
_symmetry.space_group_name_H-M   'P 1'
#
loop_
_entity.id
_entity.type
_entity.pdbx_description
1 polymer ?
#
loop_
_entity_poly.entity_id
_entity_poly.type
_entity_poly.pdbx_seq_one_letter_code
_entity_poly.pdbx_strand_id
1 'polypeptide(L)'
;MISWTLVLVVLVLVLGGLFSVLVIFSLSRSATGGDLDWQIARLERKVDLILTHLGIGHDEHVPELVVKLAKEGRTLEAIHEYGRLTGASAAVARREVEYVQERLKLQQDGEVERG
;
A
#
# COMPACT_ATOMS: atom_id res chain seq x y z
N MET A 1 7.76 -1.77 61.13
CA MET A 1 7.52 -2.94 60.27
C MET A 1 6.37 -2.59 59.35
N ILE A 2 6.66 -2.08 58.15
CA ILE A 2 5.63 -1.76 57.16
C ILE A 2 4.98 -3.08 56.76
N SER A 3 3.72 -3.24 57.13
CA SER A 3 2.93 -4.41 56.80
C SER A 3 2.84 -4.53 55.28
N TRP A 4 3.25 -5.67 54.74
CA TRP A 4 3.29 -6.00 53.31
C TRP A 4 1.97 -5.65 52.58
N THR A 5 0.86 -5.66 53.30
CA THR A 5 -0.46 -5.22 52.84
C THR A 5 -0.48 -3.78 52.33
N LEU A 6 0.22 -2.85 52.97
CA LEU A 6 0.31 -1.45 52.51
C LEU A 6 1.07 -1.35 51.19
N VAL A 7 2.13 -2.15 51.02
CA VAL A 7 2.89 -2.20 49.76
C VAL A 7 2.03 -2.72 48.62
N LEU A 8 1.23 -3.77 48.86
CA LEU A 8 0.31 -4.32 47.85
C LEU A 8 -0.80 -3.34 47.48
N VAL A 9 -1.38 -2.63 48.46
CA VAL A 9 -2.44 -1.65 48.19
C VAL A 9 -1.91 -0.47 47.37
N VAL A 10 -0.74 0.05 47.71
CA VAL A 10 -0.11 1.14 46.94
C VAL A 10 0.26 0.68 45.53
N LEU A 11 0.81 -0.53 45.38
CA LEU A 11 1.15 -1.10 44.07
C LEU A 11 -0.10 -1.22 43.17
N VAL A 12 -1.21 -1.72 43.72
CA VAL A 12 -2.47 -1.86 42.98
C VAL A 12 -3.03 -0.50 42.57
N LEU A 13 -2.97 0.50 43.44
CA LEU A 13 -3.41 1.86 43.11
C LEU A 13 -2.55 2.49 42.01
N VAL A 14 -1.23 2.32 42.06
CA VAL A 14 -0.33 2.83 41.02
C VAL A 14 -0.57 2.12 39.69
N LEU A 15 -0.70 0.79 39.69
CA LEU A 15 -1.00 0.01 38.47
C LEU A 15 -2.37 0.36 37.89
N GLY A 16 -3.40 0.49 38.73
CA GLY A 16 -4.74 0.88 38.30
C GLY A 16 -4.79 2.30 37.75
N GLY A 17 -4.08 3.24 38.40
CA GLY A 17 -3.94 4.61 37.92
C GLY A 17 -3.21 4.67 36.58
N LEU A 18 -2.09 3.96 36.44
CA LEU A 18 -1.35 3.85 35.18
C LEU A 18 -2.22 3.26 34.07
N PHE A 19 -2.98 2.21 34.37
CA PHE A 19 -3.90 1.58 33.43
C PHE A 19 -5.00 2.54 32.98
N SER A 20 -5.59 3.29 33.92
CA SER A 20 -6.60 4.31 33.63
C SER A 20 -6.05 5.41 32.70
N VAL A 21 -4.85 5.91 32.97
CA VAL A 21 -4.17 6.89 32.11
C VAL A 21 -3.90 6.33 30.72
N LEU A 22 -3.45 5.07 30.62
CA LEU A 22 -3.20 4.39 29.35
C LEU A 22 -4.49 4.24 28.52
N VAL A 23 -5.60 3.86 29.15
CA VAL A 23 -6.90 3.73 28.50
C VAL A 23 -7.37 5.09 27.98
N ILE A 24 -7.33 6.14 28.80
CA ILE A 24 -7.73 7.49 28.38
C ILE A 24 -6.84 8.00 27.22
N PHE A 25 -5.53 7.76 27.29
CA PHE A 25 -4.59 8.14 26.24
C PHE A 25 -4.83 7.39 24.92
N SER A 26 -5.17 6.09 25.00
CA SER A 26 -5.56 5.29 23.83
C SER A 26 -6.84 5.81 23.17
N LEU A 27 -7.86 6.19 23.94
CA LEU A 27 -9.07 6.79 23.38
C LEU A 27 -8.80 8.18 22.77
N SER A 28 -7.93 8.97 23.40
CA SER A 28 -7.60 10.33 22.92
C SER A 28 -6.86 10.34 21.57
N ARG A 29 -6.03 9.32 21.27
CA ARG A 29 -5.37 9.21 19.95
C ARG A 29 -6.34 8.90 18.82
N SER A 30 -7.46 8.23 19.10
CA SER A 30 -8.40 7.81 18.06
C SER A 30 -9.26 8.95 17.51
N ALA A 31 -9.34 10.10 18.20
CA ALA A 31 -10.20 11.22 17.79
C ALA A 31 -9.57 12.13 16.72
N THR A 32 -8.26 12.06 16.49
CA THR A 32 -7.54 12.92 15.53
C THR A 32 -7.30 12.24 14.17
N GLY A 33 -7.53 10.92 14.06
CA GLY A 33 -7.32 10.17 12.81
C GLY A 33 -8.33 10.48 11.70
N GLY A 34 -9.58 10.78 12.07
CA GLY A 34 -10.64 11.07 11.11
C GLY A 34 -10.34 12.28 10.22
N ASP A 35 -9.59 13.26 10.73
CA ASP A 35 -9.21 14.44 9.96
C ASP A 35 -8.12 14.17 8.92
N LEU A 36 -7.23 13.22 9.18
CA LEU A 36 -6.18 12.85 8.24
C LEU A 36 -6.75 11.97 7.12
N ASP A 37 -7.61 11.02 7.47
CA ASP A 37 -8.19 10.07 6.51
C ASP A 37 -9.05 10.79 5.47
N TRP A 38 -9.83 11.81 5.85
CA TRP A 38 -10.60 12.58 4.87
C TRP A 38 -9.71 13.44 3.96
N GLN A 39 -8.60 13.96 4.49
CA GLN A 39 -7.66 14.76 3.70
C GLN A 39 -6.95 13.88 2.68
N ILE A 40 -6.56 12.67 3.09
CA ILE A 40 -5.93 11.66 2.23
C ILE A 40 -6.91 11.23 1.14
N ALA A 41 -8.15 10.84 1.49
CA ALA A 41 -9.16 10.44 0.51
C ALA A 41 -9.52 11.56 -0.47
N ARG A 42 -9.53 12.82 -0.02
CA ARG A 42 -9.74 13.98 -0.90
C ARG A 42 -8.56 14.18 -1.84
N LEU A 43 -7.33 13.97 -1.38
CA LEU A 43 -6.13 14.12 -2.18
C LEU A 43 -6.06 13.02 -3.25
N GLU A 44 -6.31 11.77 -2.86
CA GLU A 44 -6.40 10.61 -3.76
C GLU A 44 -7.41 10.87 -4.88
N ARG A 45 -8.62 11.33 -4.55
CA ARG A 45 -9.64 11.66 -5.56
C ARG A 45 -9.23 12.77 -6.52
N LYS A 46 -8.46 13.75 -6.06
CA LYS A 46 -7.95 14.85 -6.91
C LYS A 46 -6.84 14.37 -7.84
N VAL A 47 -5.92 13.55 -7.32
CA VAL A 47 -4.85 12.94 -8.09
C VAL A 47 -5.43 12.02 -9.16
N ASP A 48 -6.40 11.19 -8.80
CA ASP A 48 -7.09 10.30 -9.73
C ASP A 48 -7.82 11.08 -10.85
N LEU A 49 -8.48 12.20 -10.51
CA LEU A 49 -9.07 13.10 -11.50
C LEU A 49 -8.04 13.71 -12.46
N ILE A 50 -6.89 14.14 -11.94
CA ILE A 50 -5.80 14.72 -12.76
C ILE A 50 -5.20 13.65 -13.66
N LEU A 51 -4.93 12.46 -13.14
CA LEU A 51 -4.37 11.33 -13.86
C LEU A 51 -5.33 10.80 -14.94
N THR A 52 -6.63 10.72 -14.63
CA THR A 52 -7.69 10.44 -15.60
C THR A 52 -7.72 11.49 -16.71
N HIS A 53 -7.61 12.78 -16.36
CA HIS A 53 -7.57 13.86 -17.36
C HIS A 53 -6.32 13.83 -18.24
N LEU A 54 -5.22 13.27 -17.72
CA LEU A 54 -3.96 13.06 -18.43
C LEU A 54 -3.90 11.71 -19.18
N GLY A 55 -4.92 10.85 -19.05
CA GLY A 55 -4.93 9.51 -19.67
C GLY A 55 -3.87 8.56 -19.09
N ILE A 56 -3.43 8.82 -17.87
CA ILE A 56 -2.49 7.98 -17.10
C ILE A 56 -3.33 7.08 -16.21
N GLY A 57 -3.51 5.82 -16.61
CA GLY A 57 -4.08 4.81 -15.72
C GLY A 57 -3.10 4.56 -14.58
N HIS A 58 -3.52 4.82 -13.35
CA HIS A 58 -2.68 4.69 -12.15
C HIS A 58 -3.06 3.43 -11.39
N ASP A 59 -2.88 2.28 -12.04
CA ASP A 59 -2.86 1.02 -11.32
C ASP A 59 -1.41 0.74 -10.95
N GLU A 60 -1.10 0.92 -9.66
CA GLU A 60 0.22 0.61 -9.07
C GLU A 60 0.54 -0.90 -9.17
N HIS A 61 -0.47 -1.71 -9.53
CA HIS A 61 -0.36 -3.13 -9.77
C HIS A 61 -0.63 -3.45 -11.25
N VAL A 62 0.41 -3.86 -11.97
CA VAL A 62 0.25 -4.45 -13.30
C VAL A 62 -0.63 -5.69 -13.18
N PRO A 63 -1.73 -5.81 -13.94
CA PRO A 63 -2.60 -6.98 -13.86
C PRO A 63 -1.81 -8.28 -14.12
N GLU A 64 -2.06 -9.32 -13.33
CA GLU A 64 -1.33 -10.60 -13.40
C GLU A 64 -1.42 -11.24 -14.81
N LEU A 65 -2.55 -11.03 -15.49
CA LEU A 65 -2.75 -11.44 -16.89
C LEU A 65 -1.72 -10.78 -17.83
N VAL A 66 -1.44 -9.49 -17.65
CA VAL A 66 -0.49 -8.73 -18.48
C VAL A 66 0.93 -9.25 -18.24
N VAL A 67 1.30 -9.52 -16.98
CA VAL A 67 2.60 -10.10 -16.63
C VAL A 67 2.79 -11.47 -17.28
N LYS A 68 1.75 -12.32 -17.25
CA LYS A 68 1.78 -13.64 -17.89
C LYS A 68 1.94 -13.51 -19.41
N LEU A 69 1.17 -12.65 -20.05
CA LEU A 69 1.27 -12.39 -21.50
C LEU A 69 2.66 -11.83 -21.88
N ALA A 70 3.23 -10.95 -21.05
CA ALA A 70 4.57 -10.41 -21.25
C ALA A 70 5.64 -11.51 -21.15
N LYS A 71 5.51 -12.43 -20.19
CA LYS A 71 6.39 -13.60 -20.02
C LYS A 71 6.29 -14.59 -21.18
N GLU A 72 5.10 -14.75 -21.77
CA GLU A 72 4.86 -15.58 -22.97
C GLU A 72 5.35 -14.91 -24.27
N GLY A 73 5.88 -13.68 -24.22
CA GLY A 73 6.33 -12.92 -25.41
C GLY A 73 5.18 -12.32 -26.23
N ARG A 74 3.94 -12.33 -25.72
CA ARG A 74 2.74 -11.82 -26.39
C ARG A 74 2.55 -10.32 -26.12
N THR A 75 3.54 -9.51 -26.49
CA THR A 75 3.61 -8.08 -26.14
C THR A 75 2.41 -7.27 -26.62
N LEU A 76 1.95 -7.49 -27.86
CA LEU A 76 0.83 -6.74 -28.45
C LEU A 76 -0.48 -6.95 -27.68
N GLU A 77 -0.72 -8.18 -27.25
CA GLU A 77 -1.90 -8.56 -26.50
C GLU A 77 -1.83 -8.08 -25.04
N ALA A 78 -0.64 -8.13 -24.44
CA ALA A 78 -0.37 -7.55 -23.13
C ALA A 78 -0.67 -6.04 -23.09
N ILE A 79 -0.28 -5.29 -24.14
CA ILE A 79 -0.56 -3.85 -24.26
C ILE A 79 -2.06 -3.60 -24.38
N HIS A 80 -2.76 -4.39 -25.19
CA HIS A 80 -4.19 -4.24 -25.38
C HIS A 80 -4.97 -4.53 -24.08
N GLU A 81 -4.63 -5.62 -23.41
CA GLU A 81 -5.22 -6.01 -22.13
C GLU A 81 -4.91 -5.00 -21.02
N TYR A 82 -3.69 -4.46 -20.97
CA TYR A 82 -3.35 -3.41 -20.02
C TYR A 82 -4.24 -2.17 -20.20
N GLY A 83 -4.40 -1.68 -21.43
CA GLY A 83 -5.29 -0.54 -21.70
C GLY A 83 -6.76 -0.85 -21.41
N ARG A 84 -7.22 -2.07 -21.70
CA ARG A 84 -8.59 -2.51 -21.43
C ARG A 84 -8.91 -2.59 -19.94
N LEU A 85 -7.96 -3.06 -19.13
CA LEU A 85 -8.15 -3.27 -17.70
C LEU A 85 -7.93 -1.99 -16.87
N THR A 86 -6.94 -1.18 -17.25
CA THR A 86 -6.52 0.02 -16.49
C THR A 86 -7.11 1.33 -17.04
N GLY A 87 -7.73 1.29 -18.22
CA GLY A 87 -8.17 2.49 -18.94
C GLY A 87 -7.01 3.36 -19.47
N ALA A 88 -5.76 2.90 -19.35
CA ALA A 88 -4.59 3.65 -19.77
C ALA A 88 -4.54 3.85 -21.30
N SER A 89 -3.98 4.99 -21.72
CA SER A 89 -3.69 5.23 -23.13
C SER A 89 -2.69 4.21 -23.69
N ALA A 90 -2.72 3.98 -25.01
CA ALA A 90 -1.83 3.03 -25.68
C ALA A 90 -0.33 3.33 -25.44
N ALA A 91 0.04 4.61 -25.28
CA ALA A 91 1.41 5.01 -24.99
C ALA A 91 1.86 4.60 -23.58
N VAL A 92 0.96 4.71 -22.60
CA VAL A 92 1.21 4.29 -21.21
C VAL A 92 1.26 2.77 -21.15
N ALA A 93 0.27 2.09 -21.74
CA ALA A 93 0.22 0.64 -21.79
C ALA A 93 1.49 0.02 -22.40
N ARG A 94 2.01 0.62 -23.49
CA ARG A 94 3.27 0.18 -24.10
C ARG A 94 4.46 0.32 -23.17
N ARG A 95 4.59 1.46 -22.50
CA ARG A 95 5.69 1.75 -21.58
C ARG A 95 5.72 0.77 -20.41
N GLU A 96 4.56 0.50 -19.83
CA GLU A 96 4.44 -0.40 -18.68
C GLU A 96 4.74 -1.85 -19.06
N VAL A 97 4.23 -2.32 -20.21
CA VAL A 97 4.55 -3.67 -20.70
C VAL A 97 6.04 -3.82 -21.00
N GLU A 98 6.69 -2.80 -21.57
CA GLU A 98 8.13 -2.79 -21.84
C GLU A 98 8.95 -2.86 -20.53
N TYR A 99 8.56 -2.09 -19.51
CA TYR A 99 9.18 -2.13 -18.18
C TYR A 99 9.05 -3.52 -17.53
N VAL A 100 7.88 -4.15 -17.64
CA VAL A 100 7.65 -5.52 -17.15
C VAL A 100 8.55 -6.53 -17.87
N GLN A 101 8.70 -6.41 -19.19
CA GLN A 101 9.59 -7.28 -19.96
C GLN A 101 11.06 -7.12 -19.58
N GLU A 102 11.53 -5.90 -19.36
CA GLU A 102 12.89 -5.64 -18.92
C GLU A 102 13.16 -6.24 -17.53
N ARG A 103 12.23 -6.06 -16.59
CA ARG A 103 12.32 -6.69 -15.26
C ARG A 103 12.34 -8.22 -15.32
N LEU A 104 11.54 -8.82 -16.21
CA LEU A 104 11.52 -10.28 -16.37
C LEU A 104 12.86 -10.80 -16.92
N LYS A 105 13.51 -10.08 -17.84
CA LYS A 105 14.85 -10.44 -18.33
C LYS A 105 15.89 -10.38 -17.21
N LEU A 106 15.88 -9.32 -16.41
CA LEU A 106 16.80 -9.18 -15.27
C LEU A 106 16.61 -10.30 -14.23
N GLN A 107 15.36 -10.76 -14.01
CA GLN A 107 15.09 -11.90 -13.15
C GLN A 107 15.62 -13.22 -13.74
N GLN A 108 15.47 -13.43 -15.05
CA GLN A 108 16.00 -14.61 -15.74
C GLN A 108 17.53 -14.65 -15.68
N ASP A 109 18.20 -13.52 -15.95
CA ASP A 109 19.66 -13.44 -15.93
C ASP A 109 20.23 -13.66 -14.51
N GLY A 110 19.55 -13.14 -13.48
CA GLY A 110 19.94 -13.36 -12.09
C GLY A 110 19.68 -14.78 -11.55
N GLU A 111 18.75 -15.53 -12.15
CA GLU A 111 18.57 -16.97 -11.86
C GLU A 111 19.68 -17.81 -12.51
N VAL A 112 20.17 -17.42 -13.70
CA VAL A 112 21.27 -18.12 -14.40
C VAL A 112 22.61 -17.96 -13.67
N GLU A 113 22.87 -16.83 -13.01
CA GLU A 113 24.10 -16.63 -12.23
C GLU A 113 24.13 -17.36 -10.88
N ARG A 114 22.99 -17.89 -10.40
CA ARG A 114 22.88 -18.58 -9.10
C ARG A 114 22.73 -20.10 -9.19
N GLY A 115 22.61 -20.65 -10.40
CA GLY A 115 22.54 -22.10 -10.66
C GLY A 115 23.89 -22.69 -11.04
#